data_AF-F0RN31-F1
#
_entry.id   AF-F0RN31-F1
#
_cell.length_a   1.000
_cell.length_b   1.000
_cell.length_c   1.000
_cell.angle_alpha   90.00
_cell.angle_beta   90.00
_cell.angle_gamma   90.00
#
_symmetry.space_group_name_H-M   'P 1'
#
loop_
_entity.id
_entity.type
_entity.pdbx_description
1 polymer ?
#
loop_
_entity_poly.entity_id
_entity_poly.type
_entity_poly.pdbx_seq_one_letter_code
_entity_poly.pdbx_strand_id
1 'polypeptide(L)'
;MSEQSISFPSLPAVPVPRSCGLDPALYALDWVLHWAADVDVAGQRHAATPVFPLLRRILHDPAAYGVSPTEAQAAAERFRAQAGPALEAEGGRREWLDREFSR
;
A
#
# COMPACT_ATOMS: atom_id res chain seq x y z
N MET A 1 22.59 6.67 7.40
CA MET A 1 21.20 6.76 6.92
C MET A 1 20.99 5.54 6.05
N SER A 2 20.11 4.61 6.44
CA SER A 2 19.87 3.41 5.64
C SER A 2 19.15 3.83 4.35
N GLU A 3 19.81 3.72 3.21
CA GLU A 3 19.14 3.82 1.91
C GLU A 3 18.06 2.73 1.88
N GLN A 4 16.80 3.15 1.87
CA GLN A 4 15.68 2.23 1.77
C GLN A 4 15.60 1.76 0.32
N SER A 5 15.85 0.48 0.07
CA SER A 5 15.76 -0.06 -1.30
C SER A 5 14.35 -0.02 -1.87
N ILE A 6 13.31 0.22 -1.06
CA ILE A 6 11.93 0.40 -1.51
C ILE A 6 11.41 1.76 -1.04
N SER A 7 11.00 2.62 -1.96
CA SER A 7 10.46 3.94 -1.65
C SER A 7 9.20 4.22 -2.47
N PHE A 8 8.20 4.83 -1.83
CA PHE A 8 6.96 5.30 -2.45
C PHE A 8 6.47 6.53 -1.67
N PRO A 9 5.72 7.44 -2.30
CA PRO A 9 5.25 8.66 -1.63
C PRO A 9 4.26 8.35 -0.52
N SER A 10 3.95 9.36 0.29
CA SER A 10 2.91 9.22 1.30
C SER A 10 1.53 9.02 0.65
N LEU A 11 0.71 8.17 1.25
CA LEU A 11 -0.67 7.96 0.81
C LEU A 11 -1.46 9.29 0.90
N PRO A 12 -2.09 9.76 -0.19
CA PRO A 12 -2.93 10.94 -0.12
C PRO A 12 -4.24 10.66 0.63
N ALA A 13 -4.96 11.72 1.00
CA ALA A 13 -6.29 11.58 1.57
C ALA A 13 -7.22 10.85 0.59
N VAL A 14 -7.97 9.87 1.11
CA VAL A 14 -8.93 9.10 0.31
C VAL A 14 -10.04 10.03 -0.16
N PRO A 15 -10.32 10.13 -1.48
CA PRO A 15 -11.36 11.00 -2.01
C PRO A 15 -12.73 10.29 -1.91
N VAL A 16 -13.21 10.06 -0.69
CA VAL A 16 -14.49 9.41 -0.44
C VAL A 16 -15.66 10.23 -1.00
N PRO A 17 -16.49 9.67 -1.90
CA PRO A 17 -17.67 10.36 -2.38
C PRO A 17 -18.71 10.45 -1.25
N ARG A 18 -19.23 11.65 -1.00
CA ARG A 18 -20.27 11.91 0.02
C ARG A 18 -21.69 11.63 -0.47
N SER A 19 -21.84 10.85 -1.55
CA SER A 19 -23.12 10.46 -2.11
C SER A 19 -23.71 9.26 -1.38
N CYS A 20 -25.04 9.24 -1.17
CA CYS A 20 -25.75 8.24 -0.35
C CYS A 20 -25.69 6.78 -0.83
N GLY A 21 -25.06 6.49 -1.97
CA GLY A 21 -25.12 5.16 -2.60
C GLY A 21 -23.92 4.26 -2.31
N LEU A 22 -22.82 4.80 -1.79
CA LEU A 22 -21.57 4.06 -1.63
C LEU A 22 -21.18 3.95 -0.17
N ASP A 23 -20.84 2.74 0.27
CA ASP A 23 -20.26 2.54 1.60
C ASP A 23 -18.85 3.16 1.64
N PRO A 24 -18.61 4.17 2.49
CA PRO A 24 -17.36 4.92 2.49
C PRO A 24 -16.17 4.06 2.92
N ALA A 25 -16.39 3.07 3.80
CA ALA A 25 -15.34 2.19 4.29
C ALA A 25 -14.88 1.20 3.20
N LEU A 26 -15.82 0.61 2.46
CA LEU A 26 -15.51 -0.28 1.34
C LEU A 26 -14.86 0.47 0.17
N TYR A 27 -15.32 1.69 -0.11
CA TYR A 27 -14.67 2.54 -1.10
C TYR A 27 -13.24 2.91 -0.69
N ALA A 28 -13.03 3.28 0.57
CA ALA A 28 -11.69 3.61 1.06
C ALA A 28 -10.74 2.41 0.94
N LEU A 29 -11.20 1.20 1.27
CA LEU A 29 -10.42 -0.01 1.06
C LEU A 29 -10.09 -0.21 -0.42
N ASP A 30 -11.08 -0.18 -1.30
CA ASP A 30 -10.87 -0.37 -2.75
C ASP A 30 -9.89 0.66 -3.32
N TRP A 31 -10.07 1.94 -2.96
CA TRP A 31 -9.20 3.02 -3.39
C TRP A 31 -7.75 2.81 -2.92
N VAL A 32 -7.54 2.39 -1.67
CA VAL A 32 -6.19 2.09 -1.13
C VAL A 32 -5.55 0.93 -1.89
N LEU A 33 -6.30 -0.11 -2.23
CA LEU A 33 -5.77 -1.29 -2.95
C LEU A 33 -5.38 -0.96 -4.40
N HIS A 34 -6.04 0.03 -5.00
CA HIS A 34 -5.79 0.48 -6.38
C HIS A 34 -4.94 1.75 -6.48
N TRP A 35 -4.58 2.37 -5.35
CA TRP A 35 -3.79 3.59 -5.34
C TRP A 35 -2.44 3.35 -6.02
N ALA A 36 -2.22 4.14 -7.08
CA ALA A 36 -1.04 4.09 -7.91
C ALA A 36 -0.13 5.29 -7.61
N ALA A 37 1.16 5.01 -7.53
CA ALA A 37 2.19 6.01 -7.31
C ALA A 37 3.49 5.61 -8.01
N ASP A 38 4.45 6.53 -8.05
CA ASP A 38 5.80 6.19 -8.46
C ASP A 38 6.49 5.46 -7.30
N VAL A 39 7.00 4.26 -7.58
CA VAL A 39 7.67 3.41 -6.60
C VAL A 39 9.08 3.10 -7.07
N ASP A 40 10.07 3.36 -6.25
CA ASP A 40 11.46 2.96 -6.51
C ASP A 40 11.76 1.66 -5.76
N VAL A 41 12.28 0.66 -6.47
CA VAL A 41 12.64 -0.67 -5.95
C VAL A 41 14.05 -1.01 -6.41
N ALA A 42 14.99 -1.15 -5.48
CA ALA A 42 16.41 -1.42 -5.73
C ALA A 42 17.03 -0.48 -6.79
N GLY A 43 16.64 0.80 -6.79
CA GLY A 43 17.11 1.80 -7.76
C GLY A 43 16.39 1.78 -9.11
N GLN A 44 15.40 0.90 -9.30
CA GLN A 44 14.52 0.88 -10.47
C GLN A 44 13.20 1.60 -10.18
N ARG A 45 12.86 2.58 -11.03
CA ARG A 45 11.59 3.31 -10.93
C ARG A 45 10.46 2.56 -11.62
N HIS A 46 9.37 2.37 -10.89
CA HIS A 46 8.08 1.86 -11.34
C HIS A 46 7.06 3.00 -11.34
N ALA A 47 6.85 3.63 -12.50
CA ALA A 47 5.96 4.78 -12.60
C ALA A 47 4.48 4.37 -12.53
N ALA A 48 3.64 5.21 -11.91
CA ALA A 48 2.19 5.06 -11.82
C ALA A 48 1.72 3.62 -11.50
N THR A 49 2.41 2.95 -10.57
CA THR A 49 2.21 1.54 -10.27
C THR A 49 1.34 1.38 -9.02
N PRO A 50 0.33 0.49 -9.03
CA PRO A 50 -0.43 0.15 -7.84
C PRO A 50 0.50 -0.36 -6.73
N VAL A 51 0.58 0.38 -5.62
CA VAL A 51 1.57 0.11 -4.57
C VAL A 51 1.26 -1.18 -3.83
N PHE A 52 0.01 -1.42 -3.48
CA PHE A 52 -0.41 -2.63 -2.77
C PHE A 52 -0.09 -3.93 -3.56
N PRO A 53 -0.50 -4.08 -4.84
CA PRO A 53 -0.17 -5.27 -5.63
C PRO A 53 1.33 -5.46 -5.81
N LEU A 54 2.10 -4.38 -5.96
CA LEU A 54 3.55 -4.45 -6.07
C LEU A 54 4.18 -4.97 -4.78
N LEU A 55 3.79 -4.42 -3.63
CA LEU A 55 4.31 -4.88 -2.32
C LEU A 55 3.95 -6.34 -2.05
N ARG A 56 2.76 -6.81 -2.44
CA ARG A 56 2.40 -8.25 -2.33
C ARG A 56 3.33 -9.14 -3.15
N ARG A 57 3.66 -8.74 -4.38
CA ARG A 57 4.61 -9.50 -5.22
C ARG A 57 6.02 -9.49 -4.63
N ILE A 58 6.47 -8.35 -4.11
CA ILE A 58 7.78 -8.23 -3.47
C ILE A 58 7.86 -9.08 -2.18
N LEU A 59 6.79 -9.12 -1.38
CA LEU A 59 6.74 -9.99 -0.19
C LEU A 59 6.78 -11.48 -0.56
N HIS A 60 6.16 -11.85 -1.68
CA HIS A 60 6.14 -13.23 -2.14
C HIS A 60 7.52 -13.69 -2.64
N ASP A 61 8.22 -12.86 -3.42
CA ASP A 61 9.56 -13.18 -3.94
C ASP A 61 10.48 -11.95 -3.91
N PRO A 62 11.05 -11.59 -2.75
CA PRO A 62 11.87 -10.38 -2.62
C PRO A 62 13.17 -10.47 -3.42
N ALA A 63 13.69 -11.68 -3.64
CA ALA A 63 14.91 -11.91 -4.41
C ALA A 63 14.72 -11.55 -5.89
N ALA A 64 13.54 -11.78 -6.47
CA ALA A 64 13.22 -11.37 -7.84
C ALA A 64 13.23 -9.84 -8.04
N TYR A 65 13.12 -9.08 -6.96
CA TYR A 65 13.16 -7.61 -6.97
C TYR A 65 14.48 -7.04 -6.44
N GLY A 66 15.47 -7.89 -6.13
CA GLY A 66 16.77 -7.44 -5.63
C GLY A 66 16.74 -6.82 -4.24
N VAL A 67 15.73 -7.14 -3.41
CA VAL A 67 15.57 -6.63 -2.05
C VAL A 67 15.63 -7.75 -1.03
N SER A 68 15.98 -7.44 0.22
CA SER A 68 15.92 -8.42 1.30
C SER A 68 14.48 -8.65 1.78
N PRO A 69 14.17 -9.82 2.39
CA PRO A 69 12.88 -10.06 3.02
C PRO A 69 12.52 -9.03 4.10
N THR A 70 13.54 -8.54 4.83
CA THR A 70 13.36 -7.50 5.86
C THR A 70 12.95 -6.17 5.26
N GLU A 71 13.53 -5.77 4.12
CA GLU A 71 13.15 -4.54 3.43
C GLU A 71 11.74 -4.63 2.83
N ALA A 72 11.41 -5.79 2.25
CA ALA A 72 10.06 -6.07 1.75
C ALA A 72 9.01 -5.93 2.87
N GLN A 73 9.28 -6.54 4.04
CA GLN A 73 8.41 -6.45 5.20
C GLN A 73 8.28 -5.02 5.72
N ALA A 74 9.40 -4.30 5.88
CA ALA A 74 9.40 -2.92 6.33
C ALA A 74 8.62 -1.99 5.37
N ALA A 75 8.70 -2.23 4.05
CA ALA A 75 7.90 -1.51 3.06
C ALA A 75 6.40 -1.79 3.21
N ALA A 76 6.01 -3.05 3.41
CA ALA A 76 4.63 -3.43 3.66
C ALA A 76 4.09 -2.83 4.98
N GLU A 77 4.88 -2.83 6.04
CA GLU A 77 4.52 -2.20 7.32
C GLU A 77 4.32 -0.70 7.19
N ARG A 78 5.21 0.01 6.46
CA ARG A 78 5.02 1.44 6.16
C ARG A 78 3.75 1.72 5.38
N PHE A 79 3.40 0.86 4.43
CA PHE A 79 2.15 1.00 3.70
C PHE A 79 0.94 0.82 4.62
N ARG A 80 0.93 -0.24 5.44
CA ARG A 80 -0.14 -0.49 6.43
C ARG A 80 -0.28 0.63 7.44
N ALA A 81 0.83 1.19 7.91
CA ALA A 81 0.84 2.28 8.89
C ALA A 81 0.22 3.58 8.33
N GLN A 82 0.30 3.80 7.01
CA GLN A 82 -0.31 4.95 6.35
C GLN A 82 -1.76 4.70 5.94
N ALA A 83 -2.06 3.52 5.40
CA ALA A 83 -3.38 3.15 4.93
C ALA A 83 -4.38 2.83 6.05
N GLY A 84 -3.90 2.30 7.18
CA GLY A 84 -4.75 1.97 8.33
C GLY A 84 -5.56 3.16 8.83
N PRO A 85 -4.92 4.28 9.22
CA PRO A 85 -5.63 5.48 9.66
C PRO A 85 -6.58 6.05 8.61
N ALA A 86 -6.20 6.01 7.33
CA ALA A 86 -7.05 6.48 6.23
C ALA A 86 -8.32 5.64 6.08
N LEU A 87 -8.22 4.34 6.29
CA LEU A 87 -9.37 3.42 6.26
C LEU A 87 -10.25 3.56 7.51
N GLU A 88 -9.64 3.69 8.69
CA GLU A 88 -10.34 3.87 9.97
C GLU A 88 -11.14 5.18 10.01
N ALA A 89 -10.63 6.25 9.39
CA ALA A 89 -11.31 7.54 9.27
C ALA A 89 -12.68 7.44 8.54
N GLU A 90 -12.81 6.47 7.63
CA GLU A 90 -14.02 6.25 6.83
C GLU A 90 -14.91 5.12 7.39
N GLY A 91 -14.61 4.64 8.61
CA GLY A 91 -15.36 3.57 9.28
C GLY A 91 -14.90 2.15 8.94
N GLY A 92 -13.80 2.01 8.21
CA GLY A 92 -13.18 0.71 7.92
C GLY A 92 -12.29 0.20 9.06
N ARG A 93 -11.64 -0.94 8.82
CA ARG A 93 -10.76 -1.59 9.80
C ARG A 93 -9.42 -1.97 9.20
N ARG A 94 -8.33 -1.72 9.92
CA ARG A 94 -6.97 -2.09 9.50
C ARG A 94 -6.84 -3.58 9.17
N GLU A 95 -7.54 -4.43 9.92
CA GLU A 95 -7.52 -5.89 9.71
C GLU A 95 -8.03 -6.30 8.32
N TRP A 96 -8.83 -5.48 7.65
CA TRP A 96 -9.23 -5.73 6.27
C TRP A 96 -8.02 -5.65 5.35
N LEU A 97 -7.16 -4.64 5.54
CA LEU A 97 -5.93 -4.50 4.77
C LEU A 97 -4.96 -5.66 5.04
N ASP A 98 -4.82 -6.09 6.30
CA ASP A 98 -3.98 -7.24 6.67
C ASP A 98 -4.46 -8.54 6.02
N ARG A 99 -5.78 -8.74 5.94
CA ARG A 99 -6.36 -9.88 5.20
C ARG A 99 -5.99 -9.82 3.73
N GLU A 100 -6.05 -8.65 3.10
CA GLU A 100 -5.70 -8.50 1.69
C GLU A 100 -4.23 -8.82 1.40
N PHE A 101 -3.31 -8.53 2.33
CA PHE A 101 -1.91 -8.96 2.25
C PHE A 101 -1.70 -10.46 2.49
N SER A 102 -2.64 -11.14 3.15
CA SER A 102 -2.55 -12.57 3.48
C SER A 102 -3.24 -13.48 2.46
N ARG A 103 -3.90 -12.87 1.46
CA ARG A 103 -4.54 -13.56 0.33
C ARG A 103 -3.55 -13.96 -0.75
#